data_AF-A0A351SL06-F1
#
_entry.id   AF-A0A351SL06-F1
#
_cell.length_a   1.000
_cell.length_b   1.000
_cell.length_c   1.000
_cell.angle_alpha   90.00
_cell.angle_beta   90.00
_cell.angle_gamma   90.00
#
_symmetry.space_group_name_H-M   'P 1'
#
loop_
_entity.id
_entity.type
_entity.pdbx_description
1 polymer ?
#
loop_
_entity_poly.entity_id
_entity_poly.type
_entity_poly.pdbx_seq_one_letter_code
_entity_poly.pdbx_strand_id
1 'polypeptide(L)'
;LADMEELFDGIPLDKVSTSFTINGTAAIILAMYLVTAEKQNVPPEKIRGTVQNDILKEFVARGCYLFPPKESMRLVGDIIEYSITKAPKFNPISIAGAHMKSAGATMVQCDAYKFANAIAYCDEVVKRGYSIDQFAHQFSWLSCSNRDFFESICRLRAMRTFWAKTAKERYNSQNPKTQQLRIHMGGDTDSMTFERPMANIGRIALYCLSNVLGGCQSMQL
;
A
#
# COMPACT_ATOMS: atom_id res chain seq x y z
N LEU A 1 4.25 -12.53 -19.79
CA LEU A 1 5.63 -12.80 -19.33
C LEU A 1 6.63 -12.05 -20.21
N ALA A 2 6.60 -12.22 -21.53
CA ALA A 2 7.45 -11.48 -22.46
C ALA A 2 7.46 -9.95 -22.19
N ASP A 3 6.29 -9.34 -21.97
CA ASP A 3 6.21 -7.90 -21.64
C ASP A 3 6.92 -7.53 -20.33
N MET A 4 6.92 -8.43 -19.34
CA MET A 4 7.60 -8.21 -18.06
C MET A 4 9.11 -8.33 -18.22
N GLU A 5 9.57 -9.24 -19.07
CA GLU A 5 10.97 -9.43 -19.41
C GLU A 5 11.51 -8.22 -20.15
N GLU A 6 10.79 -7.73 -21.14
CA GLU A 6 11.13 -6.51 -21.88
C GLU A 6 11.12 -5.27 -20.96
N LEU A 7 10.11 -5.15 -20.09
CA LEU A 7 10.01 -4.04 -19.14
C LEU A 7 11.22 -3.92 -18.20
N PHE A 8 11.80 -5.07 -17.82
CA PHE A 8 12.92 -5.13 -16.88
C PHE A 8 14.26 -5.50 -17.54
N ASP A 9 14.34 -5.48 -18.87
CA ASP A 9 15.60 -5.70 -19.57
C ASP A 9 16.62 -4.62 -19.18
N GLY A 10 17.83 -5.05 -18.84
CA GLY A 10 18.89 -4.19 -18.32
C GLY A 10 18.66 -3.59 -16.91
N ILE A 11 17.54 -3.86 -16.24
CA ILE A 11 17.26 -3.36 -14.88
C ILE A 11 17.64 -4.42 -13.84
N PRO A 12 18.64 -4.19 -12.97
CA PRO A 12 19.06 -5.16 -11.98
C PRO A 12 18.05 -5.27 -10.81
N LEU A 13 17.21 -6.31 -10.84
CA LEU A 13 16.10 -6.49 -9.88
C LEU A 13 16.55 -6.79 -8.43
N ASP A 14 17.82 -7.13 -8.20
CA ASP A 14 18.42 -7.23 -6.87
C ASP A 14 18.80 -5.86 -6.27
N LYS A 15 18.95 -4.84 -7.11
CA LYS A 15 19.41 -3.48 -6.73
C LYS A 15 18.31 -2.43 -6.75
N VAL A 16 17.26 -2.62 -7.55
CA VAL A 16 16.15 -1.67 -7.67
C VAL A 16 14.92 -2.19 -6.92
N SER A 17 14.27 -1.32 -6.15
CA SER A 17 12.96 -1.63 -5.56
C SER A 17 11.86 -1.24 -6.54
N THR A 18 10.94 -2.15 -6.83
CA THR A 18 9.84 -1.93 -7.77
C THR A 18 8.51 -1.71 -7.05
N SER A 19 7.57 -1.02 -7.69
CA SER A 19 6.23 -0.79 -7.14
C SER A 19 5.19 -0.99 -8.23
N PHE A 20 4.22 -1.87 -7.98
CA PHE A 20 3.14 -2.18 -8.90
C PHE A 20 1.80 -1.73 -8.32
N THR A 21 1.19 -0.71 -8.93
CA THR A 21 -0.20 -0.31 -8.66
C THR A 21 -1.16 -1.29 -9.32
N ILE A 22 -1.21 -2.51 -8.80
CA ILE A 22 -2.02 -3.62 -9.32
C ILE A 22 -2.83 -4.28 -8.19
N ASN A 23 -4.08 -4.66 -8.47
CA ASN A 23 -5.01 -5.23 -7.48
C ASN A 23 -5.68 -6.50 -7.99
N GLY A 24 -6.73 -6.42 -8.81
CA GLY A 24 -7.48 -7.61 -9.26
C GLY A 24 -6.63 -8.71 -9.91
N THR A 25 -5.53 -8.35 -10.57
CA THR A 25 -4.55 -9.27 -11.17
C THR A 25 -3.22 -9.31 -10.43
N ALA A 26 -3.16 -8.87 -9.17
CA ALA A 26 -1.91 -8.74 -8.41
C ALA A 26 -1.12 -10.06 -8.32
N ALA A 27 -1.81 -11.18 -8.09
CA ALA A 27 -1.17 -12.50 -8.04
C ALA A 27 -0.46 -12.85 -9.36
N ILE A 28 -1.11 -12.55 -10.49
CA ILE A 28 -0.61 -12.84 -11.83
C ILE A 28 0.62 -11.97 -12.13
N ILE A 29 0.51 -10.66 -11.88
CA ILE A 29 1.61 -9.72 -12.11
C ILE A 29 2.80 -10.02 -11.20
N LEU A 30 2.57 -10.34 -9.92
CA LEU A 30 3.63 -10.73 -9.00
C LEU A 30 4.33 -12.02 -9.47
N ALA A 31 3.58 -13.03 -9.92
CA ALA A 31 4.16 -14.25 -10.46
C ALA A 31 5.04 -13.98 -11.70
N MET A 32 4.56 -13.16 -12.64
CA MET A 32 5.36 -12.77 -13.80
C MET A 32 6.63 -12.01 -13.41
N TYR A 33 6.54 -11.11 -12.43
CA TYR A 33 7.68 -10.36 -11.91
C TYR A 33 8.73 -11.27 -11.25
N LEU A 34 8.29 -12.23 -10.43
CA LEU A 34 9.19 -13.19 -9.78
C LEU A 34 9.87 -14.12 -10.78
N VAL A 35 9.17 -14.59 -11.81
CA VAL A 35 9.78 -15.41 -12.89
C VAL A 35 10.77 -14.59 -13.71
N THR A 36 10.49 -13.30 -13.93
CA THR A 36 11.43 -12.40 -14.61
C THR A 36 12.71 -12.23 -13.78
N ALA A 37 12.58 -12.04 -12.47
CA ALA A 37 13.70 -12.01 -11.54
C ALA A 37 14.52 -13.32 -11.54
N GLU A 38 13.83 -14.47 -11.53
CA GLU A 38 14.48 -15.78 -11.62
C GLU A 38 15.31 -15.92 -12.89
N LYS A 39 14.78 -15.49 -14.05
CA LYS A 39 15.51 -15.48 -15.32
C LYS A 39 16.72 -14.54 -15.32
N GLN A 40 16.72 -13.51 -14.47
CA GLN A 40 17.89 -12.66 -14.20
C GLN A 40 18.82 -13.24 -13.12
N ASN A 41 18.59 -14.48 -12.65
CA ASN A 41 19.31 -15.14 -11.56
C ASN A 41 19.18 -14.41 -10.21
N VAL A 42 18.06 -13.69 -9.99
CA VAL A 42 17.75 -13.03 -8.73
C VAL A 42 16.74 -13.86 -7.95
N PRO A 43 17.13 -14.44 -6.79
CA PRO A 43 16.22 -15.27 -6.02
C PRO A 43 15.20 -14.40 -5.23
N PRO A 44 14.01 -14.93 -4.90
CA PRO A 44 12.92 -14.16 -4.29
C PRO A 44 13.30 -13.42 -2.99
N GLU A 45 14.22 -13.95 -2.18
CA GLU A 45 14.67 -13.33 -0.94
C GLU A 45 15.53 -12.06 -1.13
N LYS A 46 16.02 -11.81 -2.34
CA LYS A 46 16.73 -10.57 -2.70
C LYS A 46 15.79 -9.51 -3.27
N ILE A 47 14.59 -9.89 -3.70
CA ILE A 47 13.65 -8.99 -4.34
C ILE A 47 13.05 -8.02 -3.32
N ARG A 48 13.09 -6.74 -3.69
CA ARG A 48 12.48 -5.64 -2.94
C ARG A 48 11.42 -4.99 -3.82
N GLY A 49 10.30 -4.67 -3.22
CA GLY A 49 9.24 -3.99 -3.92
C GLY A 49 7.90 -4.08 -3.22
N THR A 50 6.86 -3.70 -3.94
CA THR A 50 5.49 -3.66 -3.42
C THR A 50 4.50 -4.01 -4.52
N VAL A 51 3.51 -4.85 -4.22
CA VAL A 51 2.23 -4.85 -4.96
C VAL A 51 1.17 -4.13 -4.14
N GLN A 52 0.26 -3.40 -4.80
CA GLN A 52 -0.80 -2.72 -4.06
C GLN A 52 -1.75 -3.72 -3.39
N ASN A 53 -2.29 -4.69 -4.14
CA ASN A 53 -3.01 -5.86 -3.59
C ASN A 53 -4.11 -5.53 -2.55
N ASP A 54 -4.67 -4.33 -2.62
CA ASP A 54 -5.74 -3.87 -1.73
C ASP A 54 -7.06 -4.00 -2.51
N ILE A 55 -7.66 -5.18 -2.44
CA ILE A 55 -8.85 -5.53 -3.25
C ILE A 55 -10.15 -4.97 -2.67
N LEU A 56 -10.24 -4.76 -1.36
CA LEU A 56 -11.44 -4.24 -0.70
C LEU A 56 -11.76 -2.81 -1.16
N LYS A 57 -10.75 -1.94 -1.31
CA LYS A 57 -10.97 -0.59 -1.88
C LYS A 57 -11.39 -0.61 -3.36
N GLU A 58 -11.13 -1.69 -4.09
CA GLU A 58 -11.62 -1.81 -5.47
C GLU A 58 -13.15 -1.95 -5.49
N PHE A 59 -13.73 -2.70 -4.57
CA PHE A 59 -15.20 -2.83 -4.45
C PHE A 59 -15.87 -1.54 -3.96
N VAL A 60 -15.17 -0.75 -3.14
CA VAL A 60 -15.74 0.46 -2.53
C VAL A 60 -15.58 1.71 -3.41
N ALA A 61 -14.49 1.80 -4.19
CA ALA A 61 -14.14 3.06 -4.85
C ALA A 61 -13.67 2.94 -6.30
N ARG A 62 -12.74 2.02 -6.61
CA ARG A 62 -11.98 2.07 -7.89
C ARG A 62 -12.49 1.15 -9.00
N GLY A 63 -13.16 0.05 -8.66
CA GLY A 63 -13.83 -0.82 -9.63
C GLY A 63 -12.95 -1.80 -10.40
N CYS A 64 -11.64 -1.94 -10.11
CA CYS A 64 -10.74 -2.86 -10.81
C CYS A 64 -10.64 -4.24 -10.12
N TYR A 65 -11.78 -4.83 -9.77
CA TYR A 65 -11.88 -6.21 -9.27
C TYR A 65 -12.23 -7.18 -10.41
N LEU A 66 -11.80 -8.43 -10.28
CA LEU A 66 -12.06 -9.49 -11.26
C LEU A 66 -12.94 -10.61 -10.70
N PHE A 67 -12.71 -10.98 -9.44
CA PHE A 67 -13.41 -12.08 -8.77
C PHE A 67 -14.34 -11.52 -7.68
N PRO A 68 -15.31 -12.30 -7.17
CA PRO A 68 -16.11 -11.88 -6.03
C PRO A 68 -15.24 -11.66 -4.77
N PRO A 69 -15.76 -10.96 -3.74
CA PRO A 69 -14.96 -10.54 -2.58
C PRO A 69 -14.26 -11.68 -1.83
N LYS A 70 -14.90 -12.85 -1.71
CA LYS A 70 -14.35 -13.99 -0.96
C LYS A 70 -13.11 -14.58 -1.63
N GLU A 71 -13.19 -14.84 -2.93
CA GLU A 71 -12.11 -15.41 -3.73
C GLU A 71 -10.97 -14.40 -3.88
N SER A 72 -11.32 -13.12 -4.01
CA SER A 72 -10.38 -11.99 -4.00
C SER A 72 -9.58 -11.91 -2.70
N MET A 73 -10.25 -11.97 -1.53
CA MET A 73 -9.59 -11.97 -0.23
C MET A 73 -8.66 -13.18 -0.04
N ARG A 74 -9.07 -14.35 -0.54
CA ARG A 74 -8.22 -15.55 -0.51
C ARG A 74 -6.89 -15.31 -1.24
N LEU A 75 -6.92 -14.70 -2.43
CA LEU A 75 -5.71 -14.37 -3.20
C LEU A 75 -4.83 -13.32 -2.50
N VAL A 76 -5.41 -12.34 -1.81
CA VAL A 76 -4.65 -11.38 -1.00
C VAL A 76 -3.87 -12.13 0.09
N GLY A 77 -4.53 -13.04 0.81
CA GLY A 77 -3.88 -13.85 1.83
C GLY A 77 -2.78 -14.76 1.26
N ASP A 78 -2.98 -15.36 0.08
CA ASP A 78 -1.97 -16.21 -0.58
C ASP A 78 -0.70 -15.41 -0.91
N ILE A 79 -0.84 -14.17 -1.38
CA ILE A 79 0.31 -13.29 -1.68
C ILE A 79 1.06 -12.89 -0.40
N ILE A 80 0.34 -12.59 0.68
CA ILE A 80 0.95 -12.28 1.98
C ILE A 80 1.72 -13.49 2.50
N GLU A 81 1.10 -14.66 2.48
CA GLU A 81 1.70 -15.92 2.92
C GLU A 81 2.95 -16.30 2.09
N TYR A 82 2.88 -16.15 0.78
CA TYR A 82 4.05 -16.34 -0.08
C TYR A 82 5.18 -15.36 0.27
N SER A 83 4.85 -14.10 0.53
CA SER A 83 5.86 -13.07 0.81
C SER A 83 6.58 -13.30 2.14
N ILE A 84 5.88 -13.75 3.18
CA ILE A 84 6.54 -14.06 4.46
C ILE A 84 7.36 -15.34 4.42
N THR A 85 7.03 -16.29 3.55
CA THR A 85 7.73 -17.59 3.48
C THR A 85 8.84 -17.65 2.44
N LYS A 86 8.71 -16.91 1.34
CA LYS A 86 9.61 -16.97 0.17
C LYS A 86 10.25 -15.63 -0.20
N ALA A 87 9.54 -14.52 -0.06
CA ALA A 87 10.02 -13.19 -0.46
C ALA A 87 10.02 -12.18 0.70
N PRO A 88 10.79 -12.42 1.78
CA PRO A 88 10.65 -11.69 3.06
C PRO A 88 10.96 -10.19 3.01
N LYS A 89 11.54 -9.70 1.89
CA LYS A 89 11.85 -8.28 1.67
C LYS A 89 10.83 -7.57 0.76
N PHE A 90 9.85 -8.30 0.26
CA PHE A 90 8.77 -7.77 -0.58
C PHE A 90 7.59 -7.34 0.30
N ASN A 91 6.98 -6.20 -0.02
CA ASN A 91 5.77 -5.73 0.66
C ASN A 91 4.54 -6.32 -0.07
N PRO A 92 3.81 -7.29 0.51
CA PRO A 92 2.74 -8.01 -0.18
C PRO A 92 1.47 -7.20 -0.39
N ILE A 93 1.36 -6.03 0.26
CA ILE A 93 0.18 -5.18 0.21
C ILE A 93 0.54 -3.72 0.48
N SER A 94 -0.17 -2.82 -0.19
CA SER A 94 -0.17 -1.38 0.06
C SER A 94 -1.60 -0.91 0.30
N ILE A 95 -1.94 -0.73 1.58
CA ILE A 95 -3.32 -0.44 2.00
C ILE A 95 -3.61 1.04 1.76
N ALA A 96 -4.60 1.33 0.93
CA ALA A 96 -4.76 2.61 0.26
C ALA A 96 -6.05 3.34 0.66
N GLY A 97 -5.90 4.60 1.08
CA GLY A 97 -7.03 5.51 1.32
C GLY A 97 -7.34 6.46 0.15
N ALA A 98 -6.37 6.69 -0.74
CA ALA A 98 -6.44 7.72 -1.78
C ALA A 98 -7.63 7.57 -2.73
N HIS A 99 -7.91 6.35 -3.18
CA HIS A 99 -9.00 6.10 -4.13
C HIS A 99 -10.38 6.36 -3.53
N MET A 100 -10.55 6.14 -2.22
CA MET A 100 -11.80 6.44 -1.53
C MET A 100 -12.05 7.95 -1.46
N LYS A 101 -10.99 8.75 -1.31
CA LYS A 101 -11.07 10.22 -1.40
C LYS A 101 -11.55 10.65 -2.78
N SER A 102 -10.94 10.10 -3.84
CA SER A 102 -11.34 10.41 -5.22
C SER A 102 -12.77 9.94 -5.55
N ALA A 103 -13.28 8.94 -4.84
CA ALA A 103 -14.69 8.52 -4.91
C ALA A 103 -15.64 9.37 -4.05
N GLY A 104 -15.15 10.41 -3.37
CA GLY A 104 -15.95 11.38 -2.61
C GLY A 104 -15.99 11.17 -1.09
N ALA A 105 -15.23 10.22 -0.54
CA ALA A 105 -15.14 10.06 0.91
C ALA A 105 -14.39 11.23 1.57
N THR A 106 -14.84 11.62 2.76
CA THR A 106 -14.09 12.58 3.60
C THR A 106 -12.76 11.96 4.05
N MET A 107 -11.80 12.79 4.48
CA MET A 107 -10.49 12.28 4.93
C MET A 107 -10.61 11.33 6.12
N VAL A 108 -11.55 11.60 7.03
CA VAL A 108 -11.86 10.71 8.16
C VAL A 108 -12.40 9.37 7.68
N GLN A 109 -13.34 9.37 6.73
CA GLN A 109 -13.86 8.14 6.13
C GLN A 109 -12.75 7.35 5.42
N CYS A 110 -11.89 8.02 4.66
CA CYS A 110 -10.77 7.38 3.95
C CYS A 110 -9.87 6.60 4.90
N ASP A 111 -9.54 7.17 6.05
CA ASP A 111 -8.69 6.48 7.03
C ASP A 111 -9.44 5.42 7.82
N ALA A 112 -10.69 5.67 8.19
CA ALA A 112 -11.53 4.67 8.84
C ALA A 112 -11.68 3.41 7.96
N TYR A 113 -12.00 3.58 6.67
CA TYR A 113 -12.12 2.48 5.72
C TYR A 113 -10.79 1.80 5.45
N LYS A 114 -9.69 2.56 5.34
CA LYS A 114 -8.34 2.00 5.22
C LYS A 114 -8.01 1.07 6.39
N PHE A 115 -8.29 1.49 7.62
CA PHE A 115 -8.04 0.64 8.80
C PHE A 115 -9.02 -0.53 8.90
N ALA A 116 -10.27 -0.37 8.49
CA ALA A 116 -11.22 -1.48 8.39
C ALA A 116 -10.73 -2.55 7.40
N ASN A 117 -10.23 -2.12 6.23
CA ASN A 117 -9.61 -3.02 5.26
C ASN A 117 -8.37 -3.70 5.83
N ALA A 118 -7.49 -2.93 6.48
CA ALA A 118 -6.28 -3.47 7.13
C ALA A 118 -6.62 -4.58 8.14
N ILE A 119 -7.62 -4.35 8.99
CA ILE A 119 -8.12 -5.33 9.96
C ILE A 119 -8.66 -6.57 9.24
N ALA A 120 -9.43 -6.42 8.16
CA ALA A 120 -9.94 -7.54 7.39
C ALA A 120 -8.82 -8.39 6.76
N TYR A 121 -7.77 -7.76 6.22
CA TYR A 121 -6.59 -8.47 5.71
C TYR A 121 -5.81 -9.18 6.82
N CYS A 122 -5.65 -8.54 7.98
CA CYS A 122 -5.00 -9.17 9.13
C CYS A 122 -5.79 -10.39 9.60
N ASP A 123 -7.12 -10.27 9.72
CA ASP A 123 -8.00 -11.36 10.16
C ASP A 123 -7.95 -12.53 9.16
N GLU A 124 -7.86 -12.27 7.85
CA GLU A 124 -7.69 -13.31 6.82
C GLU A 124 -6.40 -14.11 7.00
N VAL A 125 -5.28 -13.45 7.28
CA VAL A 125 -3.98 -14.11 7.44
C VAL A 125 -3.86 -14.78 8.82
N VAL A 126 -4.43 -14.19 9.87
CA VAL A 126 -4.48 -14.77 11.22
C VAL A 126 -5.28 -16.07 11.23
N LYS A 127 -6.39 -16.16 10.48
CA LYS A 127 -7.16 -17.41 10.33
C LYS A 127 -6.36 -18.56 9.74
N ARG A 128 -5.25 -18.27 9.04
CA ARG A 128 -4.33 -19.27 8.47
C ARG A 128 -3.26 -19.74 9.47
N GLY A 129 -3.28 -19.23 10.69
CA GLY A 129 -2.36 -19.64 11.77
C GLY A 129 -1.13 -18.75 11.94
N TYR A 130 -1.02 -17.64 11.20
CA TYR A 130 0.08 -16.69 11.36
C TYR A 130 -0.25 -15.62 12.40
N SER A 131 0.69 -15.28 13.27
CA SER A 131 0.57 -14.11 14.14
C SER A 131 0.79 -12.81 13.35
N ILE A 132 0.19 -11.72 13.81
CA ILE A 132 0.34 -10.39 13.20
C ILE A 132 1.81 -9.99 13.00
N ASP A 133 2.68 -10.40 13.93
CA ASP A 133 4.09 -10.03 13.93
C ASP A 133 4.91 -10.73 12.85
N GLN A 134 4.40 -11.85 12.32
CA GLN A 134 5.04 -12.57 11.22
C GLN A 134 4.88 -11.87 9.87
N PHE A 135 3.85 -11.02 9.69
CA PHE A 135 3.53 -10.48 8.35
C PHE A 135 3.29 -8.97 8.30
N ALA A 136 2.65 -8.37 9.30
CA ALA A 136 2.17 -6.99 9.18
C ALA A 136 3.31 -5.96 9.17
N HIS A 137 4.52 -6.32 9.60
CA HIS A 137 5.71 -5.48 9.44
C HIS A 137 6.07 -5.23 7.96
N GLN A 138 5.63 -6.10 7.03
CA GLN A 138 5.79 -5.93 5.58
C GLN A 138 4.69 -5.06 4.95
N PHE A 139 3.67 -4.64 5.71
CA PHE A 139 2.62 -3.79 5.16
C PHE A 139 3.17 -2.41 4.81
N SER A 140 2.75 -1.90 3.66
CA SER A 140 2.95 -0.51 3.26
C SER A 140 1.63 0.24 3.26
N TRP A 141 1.67 1.55 3.46
CA TRP A 141 0.47 2.37 3.67
C TRP A 141 0.43 3.50 2.66
N LEU A 142 -0.59 3.54 1.80
CA LEU A 142 -0.79 4.60 0.83
C LEU A 142 -1.85 5.59 1.36
N SER A 143 -1.43 6.84 1.56
CA SER A 143 -2.29 7.94 1.96
C SER A 143 -2.24 9.06 0.92
N CYS A 144 -3.17 10.00 0.99
CA CYS A 144 -3.27 11.15 0.09
C CYS A 144 -3.20 12.45 0.88
N SER A 145 -2.71 13.52 0.27
CA SER A 145 -2.81 14.86 0.86
C SER A 145 -4.25 15.37 0.79
N ASN A 146 -4.59 16.32 1.67
CA ASN A 146 -5.83 17.06 1.60
C ASN A 146 -5.56 18.56 1.43
N ARG A 147 -6.58 19.28 0.95
CA ARG A 147 -6.58 20.75 0.87
C ARG A 147 -6.34 21.42 2.21
N ASP A 148 -6.83 20.81 3.29
CA ASP A 148 -6.57 21.29 4.64
C ASP A 148 -5.17 20.86 5.11
N PHE A 149 -4.32 21.88 5.28
CA PHE A 149 -2.92 21.72 5.66
C PHE A 149 -2.75 21.09 7.05
N PHE A 150 -3.52 21.55 8.04
CA PHE A 150 -3.39 21.08 9.41
C PHE A 150 -4.06 19.72 9.60
N GLU A 151 -5.22 19.50 8.98
CA GLU A 151 -5.87 18.20 8.98
C GLU A 151 -4.94 17.13 8.41
N SER A 152 -4.26 17.42 7.28
CA SER A 152 -3.30 16.50 6.66
C SER A 152 -2.21 16.07 7.65
N ILE A 153 -1.61 17.01 8.38
CA ILE A 153 -0.56 16.74 9.38
C ILE A 153 -1.12 15.92 10.55
N CYS A 154 -2.22 16.38 11.15
CA CYS A 154 -2.83 15.74 12.31
C CYS A 154 -3.27 14.32 12.01
N ARG A 155 -3.83 14.09 10.83
CA ARG A 155 -4.32 12.80 10.37
C ARG A 155 -3.21 11.78 10.24
N LEU A 156 -2.08 12.12 9.62
CA LEU A 156 -0.93 11.18 9.52
C LEU A 156 -0.39 10.79 10.91
N ARG A 157 -0.42 11.72 11.88
CA ARG A 157 -0.06 11.45 13.28
C ARG A 157 -1.08 10.53 13.96
N ALA A 158 -2.37 10.82 13.81
CA ALA A 158 -3.46 10.03 14.35
C ALA A 158 -3.48 8.60 13.80
N MET A 159 -3.25 8.43 12.49
CA MET A 159 -3.14 7.13 11.83
C MET A 159 -2.08 6.23 12.50
N ARG A 160 -0.90 6.77 12.81
CA ARG A 160 0.17 5.99 13.47
C ARG A 160 -0.24 5.53 14.86
N THR A 161 -0.84 6.42 15.65
CA THR A 161 -1.33 6.07 16.99
C THR A 161 -2.43 5.02 16.92
N PHE A 162 -3.38 5.18 16.00
CA PHE A 162 -4.47 4.22 15.80
C PHE A 162 -3.93 2.84 15.45
N TRP A 163 -3.05 2.75 14.44
CA TRP A 163 -2.47 1.47 14.03
C TRP A 163 -1.67 0.79 15.14
N ALA A 164 -0.80 1.53 15.83
CA ALA A 164 -0.01 0.98 16.92
C ALA A 164 -0.92 0.41 18.03
N LYS A 165 -1.99 1.12 18.36
CA LYS A 165 -3.01 0.68 19.32
C LYS A 165 -3.74 -0.57 18.82
N THR A 166 -4.19 -0.58 17.55
CA THR A 166 -4.85 -1.75 16.95
C THR A 166 -3.95 -2.99 16.95
N ALA A 167 -2.70 -2.86 16.49
CA ALA A 167 -1.74 -3.95 16.48
C ALA A 167 -1.50 -4.53 17.89
N LYS A 168 -1.35 -3.64 18.90
CA LYS A 168 -1.10 -4.05 20.29
C LYS A 168 -2.33 -4.64 20.97
N GLU A 169 -3.48 -3.97 20.89
CA GLU A 169 -4.66 -4.34 21.69
C GLU A 169 -5.53 -5.40 21.02
N ARG A 170 -5.67 -5.36 19.68
CA ARG A 170 -6.49 -6.35 18.95
C ARG A 170 -5.72 -7.63 18.67
N TYR A 171 -4.44 -7.50 18.33
CA TYR A 171 -3.62 -8.63 17.86
C TYR A 171 -2.49 -9.02 18.80
N ASN A 172 -2.38 -8.39 19.97
CA ASN A 172 -1.34 -8.66 20.97
C ASN A 172 0.09 -8.57 20.42
N SER A 173 0.32 -7.71 19.40
CA SER A 173 1.64 -7.51 18.79
C SER A 173 2.68 -7.11 19.83
N GLN A 174 3.81 -7.81 19.84
CA GLN A 174 4.97 -7.50 20.68
C GLN A 174 6.11 -6.85 19.87
N ASN A 175 6.07 -6.95 18.54
CA ASN A 175 7.11 -6.41 17.67
C ASN A 175 6.87 -4.90 17.38
N PRO A 176 7.80 -4.00 17.78
CA PRO A 176 7.67 -2.58 17.48
C PRO A 176 7.60 -2.28 15.98
N LYS A 177 8.21 -3.11 15.12
CA LYS A 177 8.15 -2.93 13.65
C LYS A 177 6.76 -3.16 13.09
N THR A 178 6.00 -4.10 13.66
CA THR A 178 4.59 -4.34 13.30
C THR A 178 3.71 -3.16 13.68
N GLN A 179 3.99 -2.55 14.83
CA GLN A 179 3.23 -1.40 15.36
C GLN A 179 3.55 -0.10 14.62
N GLN A 180 4.59 -0.06 13.78
CA GLN A 180 4.93 1.09 12.95
C GLN A 180 4.02 1.16 11.72
N LEU A 181 3.57 2.37 11.39
CA LEU A 181 2.82 2.65 10.18
C LEU A 181 3.68 3.52 9.25
N ARG A 182 4.25 2.88 8.22
CA ARG A 182 5.15 3.48 7.22
C ARG A 182 4.35 3.98 6.01
N ILE A 183 4.21 5.29 5.89
CA ILE A 183 3.31 5.96 4.95
C ILE A 183 4.06 6.42 3.70
N HIS A 184 3.57 5.97 2.55
CA HIS A 184 3.77 6.63 1.27
C HIS A 184 2.62 7.62 1.03
N MET A 185 2.95 8.86 0.66
CA MET A 185 1.97 9.85 0.23
C MET A 185 1.85 9.82 -1.30
N GLY A 186 0.67 9.43 -1.80
CA GLY A 186 0.29 9.68 -3.18
C GLY A 186 -0.06 11.15 -3.38
N GLY A 187 0.20 11.66 -4.58
CA GLY A 187 -0.21 13.00 -4.99
C GLY A 187 -1.73 13.17 -4.89
N ASP A 188 -2.17 14.40 -4.63
CA ASP A 188 -3.58 14.75 -4.68
C ASP A 188 -3.93 15.33 -6.06
N THR A 189 -4.54 14.52 -6.92
CA THR A 189 -4.99 14.97 -8.24
C THR A 189 -6.29 15.75 -8.19
N ASP A 190 -7.13 15.52 -7.18
CA ASP A 190 -8.51 16.01 -7.16
C ASP A 190 -8.60 17.50 -6.79
N SER A 191 -7.54 18.04 -6.19
CA SER A 191 -7.44 19.46 -5.84
C SER A 191 -6.71 20.30 -6.89
N MET A 192 -6.21 19.67 -7.96
CA MET A 192 -5.56 20.36 -9.07
C MET A 192 -6.62 20.98 -9.99
N THR A 193 -6.34 22.19 -10.49
CA THR A 193 -7.24 22.88 -11.41
C THR A 193 -6.68 22.87 -12.83
N PHE A 194 -7.55 22.63 -13.81
CA PHE A 194 -7.22 22.81 -15.22
C PHE A 194 -7.01 24.30 -15.52
N GLU A 195 -7.87 25.16 -14.95
CA GLU A 195 -7.74 26.60 -15.02
C GLU A 195 -6.52 27.05 -14.22
N ARG A 196 -5.67 27.87 -14.84
CA ARG A 196 -4.44 28.40 -14.24
C ARG A 196 -3.55 27.26 -13.67
N PRO A 197 -3.07 26.34 -14.53
CA PRO A 197 -2.36 25.14 -14.08
C PRO A 197 -1.08 25.47 -13.31
N MET A 198 -0.45 26.62 -13.56
CA MET A 198 0.72 27.08 -12.79
C MET A 198 0.42 27.32 -11.30
N ALA A 199 -0.83 27.58 -10.93
CA ALA A 199 -1.22 27.68 -9.52
C ALA A 199 -1.13 26.34 -8.78
N ASN A 200 -1.16 25.21 -9.51
CA ASN A 200 -0.99 23.88 -8.93
C ASN A 200 0.40 23.69 -8.32
N ILE A 201 1.43 24.40 -8.79
CA ILE A 201 2.78 24.37 -8.18
C ILE A 201 2.70 24.80 -6.70
N GLY A 202 1.98 25.88 -6.41
CA GLY A 202 1.78 26.35 -5.04
C GLY A 202 0.95 25.39 -4.19
N ARG A 203 -0.08 24.75 -4.79
CA ARG A 203 -0.89 23.73 -4.11
C ARG A 203 -0.04 22.51 -3.74
N ILE A 204 0.72 21.98 -4.69
CA ILE A 204 1.63 20.85 -4.50
C ILE A 204 2.71 21.18 -3.46
N ALA A 205 3.26 22.40 -3.46
CA ALA A 205 4.24 22.82 -2.46
C ALA A 205 3.68 22.76 -1.03
N LEU A 206 2.43 23.21 -0.82
CA LEU A 206 1.77 23.13 0.49
C LEU A 206 1.47 21.68 0.89
N TYR A 207 1.06 20.83 -0.06
CA TYR A 207 0.85 19.40 0.21
C TYR A 207 2.14 18.70 0.58
N CYS A 208 3.22 18.95 -0.18
CA CYS A 208 4.55 18.45 0.12
C CYS A 208 4.97 18.83 1.55
N LEU A 209 4.84 20.11 1.91
CA LEU A 209 5.16 20.57 3.27
C LEU A 209 4.31 19.87 4.34
N SER A 210 3.00 19.74 4.12
CA SER A 210 2.12 19.04 5.07
C SER A 210 2.48 17.55 5.22
N ASN A 211 2.91 16.90 4.14
CA ASN A 211 3.33 15.50 4.14
C ASN A 211 4.66 15.31 4.91
N VAL A 212 5.62 16.22 4.70
CA VAL A 212 6.88 16.24 5.45
C VAL A 212 6.62 16.46 6.95
N LEU A 213 5.83 17.47 7.31
CA LEU A 213 5.49 17.77 8.70
C LEU A 213 4.65 16.65 9.35
N GLY A 214 3.85 15.95 8.56
CA GLY A 214 3.12 14.77 8.97
C GLY A 214 3.99 13.51 9.09
N GLY A 215 5.25 13.54 8.66
CA GLY A 215 6.23 12.46 8.84
C GLY A 215 6.07 11.27 7.90
N CYS A 216 5.77 11.50 6.62
CA CYS A 216 5.74 10.43 5.62
C CYS A 216 7.15 9.86 5.33
N GLN A 217 7.21 8.59 4.90
CA GLN A 217 8.46 7.91 4.57
C GLN A 217 8.86 8.09 3.10
N SER A 218 7.88 8.30 2.23
CA SER A 218 8.08 8.64 0.83
C SER A 218 6.87 9.40 0.32
N MET A 219 7.03 10.11 -0.79
CA MET A 219 5.93 10.83 -1.43
C MET A 219 6.10 10.87 -2.94
N GLN A 220 4.98 10.96 -3.64
CA GLN A 220 4.88 11.31 -5.04
C GLN A 220 4.22 12.70 -5.13
N LEU A 221 4.82 13.58 -5.94
CA LEU A 221 4.31 14.93 -6.21
C LEU A 221 3.47 14.94 -7.48
#